data_AF-A0A1F8PGP7-F1
#
_entry.id   AF-A0A1F8PGP7-F1
#
_cell.length_a   1.000
_cell.length_b   1.000
_cell.length_c   1.000
_cell.angle_alpha   90.00
_cell.angle_beta   90.00
_cell.angle_gamma   90.00
#
_symmetry.space_group_name_H-M   'P 1'
#
loop_
_entity.id
_entity.type
_entity.pdbx_description
1 polymer ?
#
loop_
_entity_poly.entity_id
_entity_poly.type
_entity_poly.pdbx_seq_one_letter_code
_entity_poly.pdbx_strand_id
1 'polypeptide(L)'
;MGKPEIALDTGNDISPSNDIPSSINDLLDISPDERQRSELASMLHTLRQDFQPLREESLRIVEVKTTLSRRTSFEPLILRALVKIQAGLSKLLEQQTQSAEDAENSQEIYNAMVYDLNSSKYSLSTPVQVVIVEESDETVAKVPELNLYAVGDSATEAIYELKQEIVDLYEDLTQTDNKLGPLPESWLKTLRKLIVV
;
A
#
# COMPACT_ATOMS: atom_id res chain seq x y z
N MET A 1 -62.94 -2.25 -32.69
CA MET A 1 -61.59 -1.85 -32.27
C MET A 1 -60.92 -3.07 -31.66
N GLY A 2 -60.05 -3.71 -32.43
CA GLY A 2 -59.44 -5.01 -32.11
C GLY A 2 -58.17 -4.84 -31.26
N LYS A 3 -58.02 -5.71 -30.26
CA LYS A 3 -56.77 -5.87 -29.50
C LYS A 3 -55.81 -6.75 -30.29
N PRO A 4 -54.51 -6.42 -30.39
CA PRO A 4 -53.52 -7.36 -30.90
C PRO A 4 -53.05 -8.27 -29.76
N GLU A 5 -53.17 -9.57 -30.01
CA GLU A 5 -52.66 -10.68 -29.23
C GLU A 5 -51.23 -10.96 -29.75
N ILE A 6 -50.23 -10.71 -28.91
CA ILE A 6 -48.81 -10.91 -29.24
C ILE A 6 -48.38 -12.20 -28.56
N ALA A 7 -48.28 -13.27 -29.34
CA ALA A 7 -47.68 -14.53 -28.93
C ALA A 7 -46.15 -14.35 -28.89
N LEU A 8 -45.55 -14.58 -27.71
CA LEU A 8 -44.10 -14.66 -27.55
C LEU A 8 -43.69 -16.12 -27.70
N ASP A 9 -42.98 -16.36 -28.80
CA ASP A 9 -42.32 -17.59 -29.21
C ASP A 9 -41.16 -17.91 -28.26
N THR A 10 -41.28 -19.04 -27.57
CA THR A 10 -40.24 -19.64 -26.73
C THR A 10 -39.55 -20.74 -27.53
N GLY A 11 -38.36 -20.47 -28.05
CA GLY A 11 -37.60 -21.48 -28.77
C GLY A 11 -36.22 -21.02 -29.18
N ASN A 12 -35.28 -20.93 -28.24
CA ASN A 12 -33.87 -20.91 -28.57
C ASN A 12 -33.11 -21.86 -27.63
N ASP A 13 -33.15 -23.14 -28.00
CA ASP A 13 -32.25 -24.18 -27.51
C ASP A 13 -30.84 -23.87 -28.00
N ILE A 14 -30.05 -23.22 -27.15
CA ILE A 14 -28.60 -23.16 -27.28
C ILE A 14 -28.05 -24.12 -26.23
N SER A 15 -27.78 -25.36 -26.63
CA SER A 15 -26.98 -26.29 -25.84
C SER A 15 -25.56 -25.75 -25.71
N PRO A 16 -25.06 -25.42 -24.51
CA PRO A 16 -23.65 -25.17 -24.33
C PRO A 16 -22.91 -26.51 -24.35
N SER A 17 -22.07 -26.70 -25.37
CA SER A 17 -21.07 -27.76 -25.41
C SER A 17 -20.14 -27.59 -24.20
N ASN A 18 -20.28 -28.51 -23.24
CA ASN A 18 -19.39 -28.70 -22.11
C ASN A 18 -18.12 -29.43 -22.59
N ASP A 19 -17.22 -28.69 -23.24
CA ASP A 19 -15.80 -29.08 -23.30
C ASP A 19 -15.06 -28.24 -22.25
N ILE A 20 -15.18 -28.67 -21.00
CA ILE A 20 -14.39 -28.12 -19.89
C ILE A 20 -12.99 -28.77 -19.97
N PRO A 21 -11.91 -28.00 -20.17
CA PRO A 21 -10.57 -28.53 -20.01
C PRO A 21 -10.38 -28.97 -18.55
N SER A 22 -10.06 -30.24 -18.34
CA SER A 22 -9.95 -30.89 -17.03
C SER A 22 -8.70 -30.52 -16.23
N SER A 23 -8.01 -29.42 -16.56
CA SER A 23 -6.97 -28.89 -15.68
C SER A 23 -6.74 -27.39 -15.92
N ILE A 24 -7.45 -26.56 -15.14
CA ILE A 24 -7.11 -25.13 -14.93
C ILE A 24 -6.20 -24.98 -13.69
N ASN A 25 -5.98 -26.06 -12.93
CA ASN A 25 -5.18 -26.04 -11.70
C ASN A 25 -3.67 -26.16 -11.93
N ASP A 26 -3.20 -26.30 -13.18
CA ASP A 26 -1.75 -26.30 -13.49
C ASP A 26 -1.23 -24.92 -13.94
N LEU A 27 -2.06 -23.85 -13.90
CA LEU A 27 -1.66 -22.51 -14.37
C LEU A 27 -1.69 -21.40 -13.31
N LEU A 28 -2.03 -21.69 -12.05
CA LEU A 28 -2.17 -20.69 -10.99
C LEU A 28 -1.56 -21.13 -9.66
N ASP A 29 -0.34 -21.68 -9.70
CA ASP A 29 0.52 -21.81 -8.52
C ASP A 29 1.86 -21.08 -8.72
N ILE A 30 1.81 -19.96 -9.44
CA ILE A 30 2.89 -18.97 -9.39
C ILE A 30 2.45 -17.96 -8.34
N SER A 31 2.92 -18.16 -7.11
CA SER A 31 2.75 -17.21 -6.01
C SER A 31 2.99 -15.80 -6.54
N PRO A 32 2.12 -14.80 -6.25
CA PRO A 32 2.30 -13.42 -6.71
C PRO A 32 3.69 -12.84 -6.34
N ASP A 33 4.29 -13.40 -5.29
CA ASP A 33 5.66 -13.18 -4.85
C ASP A 33 6.71 -13.51 -5.93
N GLU A 34 6.50 -14.51 -6.79
CA GLU A 34 7.49 -14.92 -7.80
C GLU A 34 7.50 -14.00 -9.04
N ARG A 35 6.35 -13.43 -9.42
CA ARG A 35 6.30 -12.41 -10.49
C ARG A 35 6.91 -11.09 -10.01
N GLN A 36 6.56 -10.65 -8.80
CA GLN A 36 7.16 -9.46 -8.19
C GLN A 36 8.66 -9.65 -7.95
N ARG A 37 9.11 -10.84 -7.51
CA ARG A 37 10.54 -11.17 -7.40
C ARG A 37 11.26 -11.20 -8.74
N SER A 38 10.62 -11.70 -9.79
CA SER A 38 11.18 -11.71 -11.14
C SER A 38 11.33 -10.28 -11.68
N GLU A 39 10.34 -9.42 -11.43
CA GLU A 39 10.36 -8.02 -11.85
C GLU A 39 11.40 -7.21 -11.04
N LEU A 40 11.47 -7.40 -9.72
CA LEU A 40 12.52 -6.83 -8.88
C LEU A 40 13.92 -7.33 -9.27
N ALA A 41 14.07 -8.61 -9.59
CA ALA A 41 15.34 -9.17 -10.06
C ALA A 41 15.76 -8.56 -11.41
N SER A 42 14.80 -8.32 -12.31
CA SER A 42 15.02 -7.63 -13.58
C SER A 42 15.42 -6.16 -13.38
N MET A 43 14.74 -5.44 -12.48
CA MET A 43 15.08 -4.06 -12.13
C MET A 43 16.46 -3.96 -11.48
N LEU A 44 16.80 -4.86 -10.55
CA LEU A 44 18.11 -4.93 -9.91
C LEU A 44 19.20 -5.29 -10.92
N HIS A 45 18.92 -6.16 -11.88
CA HIS A 45 19.87 -6.48 -12.96
C HIS A 45 20.13 -5.27 -13.85
N THR A 46 19.06 -4.53 -14.19
CA THR A 46 19.13 -3.31 -15.01
C THR A 46 19.91 -2.22 -14.29
N LEU A 47 19.59 -1.93 -13.02
CA LEU A 47 20.36 -1.00 -12.19
C LEU A 47 21.83 -1.43 -12.11
N ARG A 48 22.11 -2.72 -11.89
CA ARG A 48 23.48 -3.23 -11.84
C ARG A 48 24.23 -3.01 -13.16
N GLN A 49 23.56 -3.13 -14.31
CA GLN A 49 24.14 -2.80 -15.61
C GLN A 49 24.33 -1.30 -15.81
N ASP A 50 23.39 -0.47 -15.39
CA ASP A 50 23.49 0.98 -15.52
C ASP A 50 24.60 1.57 -14.62
N PHE A 51 24.89 0.92 -13.48
CA PHE A 51 25.99 1.30 -12.58
C PHE A 51 27.33 0.61 -12.88
N GLN A 52 27.39 -0.39 -13.78
CA GLN A 52 28.66 -0.96 -14.27
C GLN A 52 29.63 0.09 -14.83
N PRO A 53 29.22 1.01 -15.73
CA PRO A 53 30.15 2.02 -16.26
C PRO A 53 30.70 2.93 -15.14
N LEU A 54 29.89 3.28 -14.13
CA LEU A 54 30.34 4.07 -12.98
C LEU A 54 31.36 3.30 -12.12
N ARG A 55 31.22 1.98 -11.99
CA ARG A 55 32.19 1.13 -11.29
C ARG A 55 33.50 1.00 -12.06
N GLU A 56 33.45 0.84 -13.38
CA GLU A 56 34.64 0.83 -14.23
C GLU A 56 35.35 2.18 -14.25
N GLU A 57 34.59 3.29 -14.29
CA GLU A 57 35.12 4.66 -14.17
C GLU A 57 35.84 4.85 -12.82
N SER A 58 35.23 4.35 -11.74
CA SER A 58 35.81 4.38 -10.38
C SER A 58 37.14 3.63 -10.30
N LEU A 59 37.21 2.43 -10.90
CA LEU A 59 38.44 1.64 -10.98
C LEU A 59 39.52 2.34 -11.81
N ARG A 60 39.15 2.93 -12.96
CA ARG A 60 40.06 3.75 -13.78
C ARG A 60 40.60 4.95 -13.00
N ILE A 61 39.77 5.63 -12.20
CA ILE A 61 40.21 6.75 -11.35
C ILE A 61 41.24 6.28 -10.30
N VAL A 62 41.08 5.08 -9.72
CA VAL A 62 42.04 4.50 -8.76
C VAL A 62 43.36 4.12 -9.45
N GLU A 63 43.32 3.57 -10.65
CA GLU A 63 44.51 3.27 -11.47
C GLU A 63 45.24 4.55 -11.90
N VAL A 64 44.51 5.59 -12.29
CA VAL A 64 45.05 6.91 -12.61
C VAL A 64 45.70 7.54 -11.38
N LYS A 65 45.09 7.43 -10.19
CA LYS A 65 45.63 7.93 -8.92
C LYS A 65 46.93 7.22 -8.53
N THR A 66 46.99 5.90 -8.70
CA THR A 66 48.19 5.09 -8.39
C THR A 66 49.32 5.31 -9.40
N THR A 67 49.03 5.54 -10.68
CA THR A 67 50.03 5.86 -11.70
C THR A 67 50.54 7.30 -11.59
N LEU A 68 49.67 8.29 -11.30
CA LEU A 68 50.06 9.69 -11.04
C LEU A 68 50.92 9.82 -9.77
N SER A 69 50.65 9.01 -8.74
CA SER A 69 51.45 8.97 -7.50
C SER A 69 52.89 8.46 -7.74
N ARG A 70 53.14 7.74 -8.84
CA ARG A 70 54.47 7.18 -9.17
C ARG A 70 55.28 8.04 -10.14
N ARG A 71 54.67 8.97 -10.87
CA ARG A 71 55.32 9.64 -12.02
C ARG A 71 55.54 11.14 -11.90
N THR A 72 55.05 11.79 -10.86
CA THR A 72 55.00 13.25 -10.84
C THR A 72 55.08 13.78 -9.41
N SER A 73 55.97 14.76 -9.21
CA SER A 73 55.96 15.72 -8.11
C SER A 73 54.68 16.56 -8.18
N PHE A 74 53.51 15.93 -8.04
CA PHE A 74 52.26 16.64 -7.90
C PHE A 74 52.34 17.43 -6.62
N GLU A 75 52.07 18.73 -6.71
CA GLU A 75 52.02 19.57 -5.53
C GLU A 75 51.03 18.98 -4.52
N PRO A 76 51.39 18.91 -3.22
CA PRO A 76 50.53 18.36 -2.16
C PRO A 76 49.14 19.01 -2.11
N LEU A 77 49.00 20.18 -2.73
CA LEU A 77 47.74 20.90 -2.92
C LEU A 77 46.72 20.14 -3.77
N ILE A 78 47.13 19.50 -4.87
CA ILE A 78 46.21 18.80 -5.78
C ILE A 78 45.67 17.52 -5.12
N LEU A 79 46.53 16.76 -4.43
CA LEU A 79 46.10 15.59 -3.66
C LEU A 79 45.13 15.98 -2.54
N ARG A 80 45.38 17.09 -1.84
CA ARG A 80 44.47 17.61 -0.80
C ARG A 80 43.12 18.03 -1.39
N ALA A 81 43.11 18.62 -2.58
CA ALA A 81 41.87 18.99 -3.28
C ALA A 81 41.06 17.74 -3.67
N LEU A 82 41.70 16.72 -4.25
CA LEU A 82 41.04 15.47 -4.62
C LEU A 82 40.45 14.73 -3.40
N VAL A 83 41.16 14.69 -2.27
CA VAL A 83 40.63 14.09 -1.03
C VAL A 83 39.41 14.85 -0.52
N LYS A 84 39.42 16.20 -0.58
CA LYS A 84 38.26 17.01 -0.19
C LYS A 84 37.05 16.78 -1.11
N ILE A 85 37.29 16.69 -2.42
CA ILE A 85 36.23 16.40 -3.39
C ILE A 85 35.64 15.01 -3.13
N GLN A 86 36.51 14.00 -2.92
CA GLN A 86 36.07 12.64 -2.61
C GLN A 86 35.21 12.60 -1.33
N ALA A 87 35.65 13.26 -0.25
CA ALA A 87 34.89 13.33 0.99
C ALA A 87 33.55 14.07 0.82
N GLY A 88 33.53 15.14 0.03
CA GLY A 88 32.31 15.87 -0.30
C GLY A 88 31.30 15.02 -1.08
N LEU A 89 31.77 14.24 -2.06
CA LEU A 89 30.94 13.33 -2.83
C LEU A 89 30.36 12.20 -1.96
N SER A 90 31.17 11.60 -1.07
CA SER A 90 30.68 10.57 -0.14
C SER A 90 29.57 11.12 0.76
N LYS A 91 29.74 12.33 1.29
CA LYS A 91 28.72 12.98 2.12
C LYS A 91 27.44 13.27 1.34
N LEU A 92 27.55 13.68 0.08
CA LEU A 92 26.39 13.94 -0.77
C LEU A 92 25.63 12.65 -1.10
N LEU A 93 26.35 11.56 -1.37
CA LEU A 93 25.73 10.25 -1.58
C LEU A 93 25.03 9.75 -0.32
N GLU A 94 25.65 9.85 0.85
CA GLU A 94 25.03 9.50 2.12
C GLU A 94 23.75 10.30 2.39
N GLN A 95 23.77 11.61 2.08
CA GLN A 95 22.59 12.47 2.19
C GLN A 95 21.47 12.08 1.20
N GLN A 96 21.83 11.66 -0.02
CA GLN A 96 20.87 11.16 -1.01
C GLN A 96 20.25 9.84 -0.56
N THR A 97 21.03 8.90 -0.03
CA THR A 97 20.53 7.62 0.50
C THR A 97 19.58 7.85 1.67
N GLN A 98 19.96 8.70 2.64
CA GLN A 98 19.10 9.01 3.78
C GLN A 98 17.77 9.63 3.32
N SER A 99 17.81 10.55 2.34
CA SER A 99 16.58 11.18 1.83
C SER A 99 15.67 10.19 1.09
N ALA A 100 16.24 9.15 0.47
CA ALA A 100 15.48 8.09 -0.19
C ALA A 100 14.84 7.14 0.85
N GLU A 101 15.56 6.76 1.89
CA GLU A 101 15.03 5.97 3.02
C GLU A 101 13.92 6.74 3.76
N ASP A 102 14.09 8.04 3.97
CA ASP A 102 13.08 8.89 4.59
C ASP A 102 11.83 9.07 3.69
N ALA A 103 12.00 9.01 2.36
CA ALA A 103 10.89 9.08 1.40
C ALA A 103 10.14 7.74 1.27
N GLU A 104 10.85 6.60 1.37
CA GLU A 104 10.21 5.27 1.48
C GLU A 104 9.42 5.10 2.78
N ASN A 105 9.65 5.97 3.78
CA ASN A 105 8.97 5.94 5.06
C ASN A 105 8.02 7.14 5.26
N SER A 106 7.71 7.89 4.18
CA SER A 106 6.76 9.00 4.29
C SER A 106 5.34 8.45 4.35
N GLN A 107 4.78 8.38 5.55
CA GLN A 107 3.39 8.03 5.75
C GLN A 107 2.49 9.16 5.21
N GLU A 108 1.57 8.82 4.30
CA GLU A 108 0.55 9.78 3.88
C GLU A 108 -0.61 9.75 4.87
N ILE A 109 -0.84 10.86 5.56
CA ILE A 109 -1.91 10.99 6.55
C ILE A 109 -2.94 11.98 6.03
N TYR A 110 -4.16 11.50 5.83
CA TYR A 110 -5.28 12.33 5.40
C TYR A 110 -6.60 11.93 6.07
N ASN A 111 -7.59 12.81 5.96
CA ASN A 111 -8.93 12.58 6.51
C ASN A 111 -9.88 12.17 5.38
N ALA A 112 -10.74 11.20 5.65
CA ALA A 112 -11.86 10.85 4.78
C ALA A 112 -13.19 10.89 5.55
N MET A 113 -14.30 10.93 4.82
CA MET A 113 -15.65 10.90 5.38
C MET A 113 -16.34 9.61 4.95
N VAL A 114 -16.84 8.85 5.92
CA VAL A 114 -17.60 7.63 5.69
C VAL A 114 -19.09 7.92 5.84
N TYR A 115 -19.88 7.63 4.80
CA TYR A 115 -21.30 7.97 4.72
C TYR A 115 -22.24 6.77 4.98
N ASP A 116 -21.72 5.56 4.99
CA ASP A 116 -22.48 4.32 5.17
C ASP A 116 -21.64 3.26 5.92
N LEU A 117 -22.30 2.25 6.50
CA LEU A 117 -21.64 1.11 7.15
C LEU A 117 -21.63 -0.17 6.31
N ASN A 118 -22.09 -0.10 5.06
CA ASN A 118 -22.31 -1.27 4.21
C ASN A 118 -23.07 -2.43 4.91
N SER A 119 -24.01 -2.08 5.78
CA SER A 119 -24.88 -3.01 6.51
C SER A 119 -26.32 -2.84 6.04
N SER A 120 -27.06 -3.94 5.93
CA SER A 120 -28.50 -3.91 5.62
C SER A 120 -29.36 -3.50 6.82
N LYS A 121 -28.81 -3.59 8.04
CA LYS A 121 -29.51 -3.34 9.31
C LYS A 121 -29.16 -2.00 9.94
N TYR A 122 -28.01 -1.42 9.57
CA TYR A 122 -27.48 -0.23 10.21
C TYR A 122 -27.09 0.81 9.18
N SER A 123 -27.45 2.06 9.47
CA SER A 123 -27.11 3.24 8.68
C SER A 123 -26.50 4.33 9.55
N LEU A 124 -25.70 5.23 8.96
CA LEU A 124 -25.15 6.37 9.69
C LEU A 124 -26.15 7.54 9.69
N SER A 125 -26.39 8.12 10.86
CA SER A 125 -27.16 9.36 11.03
C SER A 125 -26.40 10.58 10.47
N THR A 126 -25.07 10.53 10.55
CA THR A 126 -24.14 11.58 10.11
C THR A 126 -22.85 10.95 9.61
N PRO A 127 -22.15 11.56 8.64
CA PRO A 127 -20.88 11.04 8.16
C PRO A 127 -19.85 10.98 9.28
N VAL A 128 -19.10 9.88 9.34
CA VAL A 128 -18.02 9.68 10.33
C VAL A 128 -16.70 10.10 9.71
N GLN A 129 -15.97 10.98 10.39
CA GLN A 129 -14.61 11.33 10.00
C GLN A 129 -13.67 10.18 10.36
N VAL A 130 -12.92 9.71 9.37
CA VAL A 130 -11.88 8.69 9.52
C VAL A 130 -10.52 9.27 9.19
N VAL A 131 -9.49 8.84 9.90
CA VAL A 131 -8.09 9.16 9.60
C VAL A 131 -7.50 7.97 8.85
N ILE A 132 -6.98 8.22 7.66
CA ILE A 132 -6.27 7.23 6.85
C ILE A 132 -4.77 7.49 6.98
N VAL A 133 -4.02 6.42 7.24
CA VAL A 133 -2.56 6.40 7.27
C VAL A 133 -2.13 5.39 6.23
N GLU A 134 -1.57 5.85 5.11
CA GLU A 134 -0.99 4.98 4.09
C GLU A 134 0.50 4.81 4.36
N GLU A 135 0.92 3.55 4.50
CA GLU A 135 2.31 3.11 4.57
C GLU A 135 2.63 2.30 3.30
N SER A 136 3.90 1.98 3.09
CA SER A 136 4.38 1.37 1.84
C SER A 136 3.73 0.01 1.52
N ASP A 137 3.36 -0.75 2.56
CA ASP A 137 2.82 -2.11 2.42
C ASP A 137 1.37 -2.25 2.93
N GLU A 138 0.88 -1.31 3.74
CA GLU A 138 -0.47 -1.40 4.34
C GLU A 138 -1.11 -0.02 4.55
N THR A 139 -2.43 0.00 4.56
CA THR A 139 -3.22 1.19 4.88
C THR A 139 -4.01 0.98 6.17
N VAL A 140 -3.97 1.95 7.07
CA VAL A 140 -4.71 1.92 8.33
C VAL A 140 -5.79 2.99 8.34
N ALA A 141 -7.04 2.59 8.54
CA ALA A 141 -8.17 3.48 8.74
C ALA A 141 -8.56 3.53 10.23
N LYS A 142 -8.77 4.73 10.79
CA LYS A 142 -9.00 4.94 12.23
C LYS A 142 -10.20 5.84 12.50
N VAL A 143 -10.98 5.52 13.54
CA VAL A 143 -11.97 6.42 14.16
C VAL A 143 -11.47 6.83 15.55
N PRO A 144 -10.80 7.99 15.70
CA PRO A 144 -10.21 8.38 16.98
C PRO A 144 -11.21 8.46 18.14
N GLU A 145 -12.46 8.86 17.87
CA GLU A 145 -13.50 8.99 18.91
C GLU A 145 -13.91 7.65 19.53
N LEU A 146 -13.74 6.55 18.80
CA LEU A 146 -14.10 5.20 19.22
C LEU A 146 -12.88 4.35 19.56
N ASN A 147 -11.66 4.86 19.37
CA ASN A 147 -10.42 4.09 19.41
C ASN A 147 -10.47 2.82 18.54
N LEU A 148 -11.21 2.87 17.43
CA LEU A 148 -11.29 1.79 16.45
C LEU A 148 -10.31 2.03 15.31
N TYR A 149 -9.77 0.93 14.80
CA TYR A 149 -8.93 0.93 13.61
C TYR A 149 -9.11 -0.38 12.84
N ALA A 150 -8.84 -0.32 11.54
CA ALA A 150 -8.74 -1.49 10.69
C ALA A 150 -7.59 -1.30 9.69
N VAL A 151 -7.08 -2.41 9.17
CA VAL A 151 -5.95 -2.47 8.24
C VAL A 151 -6.42 -3.10 6.93
N GLY A 152 -5.87 -2.68 5.81
CA GLY A 152 -6.06 -3.32 4.51
C GLY A 152 -4.94 -2.95 3.54
N ASP A 153 -4.88 -3.64 2.39
CA ASP A 153 -3.86 -3.39 1.36
C ASP A 153 -4.11 -2.06 0.61
N SER A 154 -5.28 -1.44 0.84
CA SER A 154 -5.66 -0.15 0.30
C SER A 154 -6.57 0.62 1.26
N ALA A 155 -6.68 1.94 1.07
CA ALA A 155 -7.64 2.77 1.81
C ALA A 155 -9.09 2.28 1.70
N THR A 156 -9.49 1.73 0.55
CA THR A 156 -10.85 1.22 0.35
C THR A 156 -11.10 -0.01 1.22
N GLU A 157 -10.14 -0.93 1.26
CA GLU A 157 -10.22 -2.15 2.07
C GLU A 157 -10.17 -1.82 3.56
N ALA A 158 -9.22 -0.98 3.98
CA ALA A 158 -9.13 -0.54 5.38
C ALA A 158 -10.42 0.16 5.85
N ILE A 159 -11.04 0.99 5.00
CA ILE A 159 -12.34 1.61 5.30
C ILE A 159 -13.45 0.55 5.35
N TYR A 160 -13.45 -0.43 4.45
CA TYR A 160 -14.44 -1.50 4.43
C TYR A 160 -14.39 -2.32 5.73
N GLU A 161 -13.20 -2.75 6.15
CA GLU A 161 -12.99 -3.48 7.40
C GLU A 161 -13.36 -2.62 8.61
N LEU A 162 -13.00 -1.33 8.60
CA LEU A 162 -13.38 -0.40 9.67
C LEU A 162 -14.90 -0.26 9.82
N LYS A 163 -15.66 -0.33 8.71
CA LYS A 163 -17.13 -0.32 8.77
C LYS A 163 -17.68 -1.57 9.48
N GLN A 164 -17.09 -2.74 9.24
CA GLN A 164 -17.49 -3.98 9.93
C GLN A 164 -17.16 -3.90 11.42
N GLU A 165 -15.94 -3.46 11.77
CA GLU A 165 -15.53 -3.26 13.17
C GLU A 165 -16.45 -2.30 13.94
N ILE A 166 -16.95 -1.24 13.30
CA ILE A 166 -17.95 -0.34 13.91
C ILE A 166 -19.27 -1.06 14.18
N VAL A 167 -19.74 -1.88 13.23
CA VAL A 167 -20.98 -2.65 13.37
C VAL A 167 -20.83 -3.70 14.46
N ASP A 168 -19.75 -4.47 14.44
CA ASP A 168 -19.47 -5.54 15.41
C ASP A 168 -19.36 -4.97 16.82
N LEU A 169 -18.60 -3.89 17.01
CA LEU A 169 -18.52 -3.21 18.31
C LEU A 169 -19.90 -2.75 18.78
N TYR A 170 -20.74 -2.21 17.90
CA TYR A 170 -22.09 -1.79 18.26
C TYR A 170 -22.97 -2.96 18.67
N GLU A 171 -22.93 -4.07 17.93
CA GLU A 171 -23.69 -5.28 18.27
C GLU A 171 -23.23 -5.86 19.61
N ASP A 172 -21.93 -6.00 19.82
CA ASP A 172 -21.35 -6.51 21.07
C ASP A 172 -21.78 -5.66 22.28
N LEU A 173 -21.69 -4.34 22.17
CA LEU A 173 -22.06 -3.42 23.24
C LEU A 173 -23.58 -3.37 23.49
N THR A 174 -24.41 -3.60 22.47
CA THR A 174 -25.87 -3.61 22.63
C THR A 174 -26.43 -4.92 23.13
N GLN A 175 -25.78 -6.05 22.82
CA GLN A 175 -26.17 -7.38 23.29
C GLN A 175 -25.65 -7.69 24.71
N THR A 176 -24.71 -6.89 25.22
CA THR A 176 -24.19 -7.07 26.57
C THR A 176 -25.21 -6.57 27.61
N ASP A 177 -25.98 -7.51 28.19
CA ASP A 177 -26.99 -7.25 29.24
C ASP A 177 -26.40 -6.80 30.59
N ASN A 178 -25.08 -6.93 30.78
CA ASN A 178 -24.40 -6.69 32.06
C ASN A 178 -23.60 -5.38 32.04
N LYS A 179 -23.69 -4.62 33.14
CA LYS A 179 -23.03 -3.33 33.40
C LYS A 179 -21.72 -3.12 32.62
N LEU A 180 -21.82 -2.41 31.50
CA LEU A 180 -20.67 -1.92 30.75
C LEU A 180 -19.79 -1.06 31.68
N GLY A 181 -18.47 -1.17 31.52
CA GLY A 181 -17.55 -0.25 32.17
C GLY A 181 -17.70 1.18 31.62
N PRO A 182 -17.13 2.20 32.29
CA PRO A 182 -17.27 3.60 31.89
C PRO A 182 -16.82 3.88 30.44
N LEU A 183 -15.76 3.20 29.97
CA LEU A 183 -15.24 3.38 28.62
C LEU A 183 -16.15 2.74 27.55
N PRO A 184 -16.52 1.44 27.64
CA PRO A 184 -17.52 0.84 26.75
C PRO A 184 -18.87 1.56 26.76
N GLU A 185 -19.31 2.09 27.90
CA GLU A 185 -20.54 2.90 27.98
C GLU A 185 -20.42 4.21 27.19
N SER A 186 -19.26 4.86 27.24
CA SER A 186 -18.96 6.05 26.44
C SER A 186 -19.00 5.74 24.94
N TRP A 187 -18.37 4.63 24.51
CA TRP A 187 -18.41 4.20 23.10
C TRP A 187 -19.84 3.91 22.64
N LEU A 188 -20.61 3.16 23.43
CA LEU A 188 -22.01 2.86 23.11
C LEU A 188 -22.85 4.13 22.98
N LYS A 189 -22.62 5.12 23.86
CA LYS A 189 -23.31 6.42 23.78
C LYS A 189 -22.96 7.18 22.51
N THR A 190 -21.71 7.14 22.07
CA THR A 190 -21.28 7.73 20.80
C THR A 190 -21.90 6.98 19.62
N LEU A 191 -21.81 5.65 19.60
CA LEU A 191 -22.37 4.79 18.54
C LEU A 191 -23.89 4.94 18.40
N ARG A 192 -24.64 5.03 19.50
CA ARG A 192 -26.10 5.27 19.46
C ARG A 192 -26.50 6.61 18.85
N LYS A 193 -25.60 7.59 18.82
CA LYS A 193 -25.84 8.86 18.11
C LYS A 193 -25.51 8.73 16.63
N LEU A 194 -24.50 7.93 16.31
CA LEU A 194 -24.01 7.74 14.94
C LEU A 194 -24.85 6.74 14.15
N ILE A 195 -25.36 5.68 14.77
CA ILE A 195 -26.02 4.56 14.10
C ILE A 195 -27.54 4.66 14.26
N VAL A 196 -28.24 4.52 13.14
CA VAL A 196 -29.69 4.37 13.05
C VAL A 196 -29.99 2.96 12.54
N VAL A 197 -30.93 2.30 13.21
CA VAL A 197 -31.44 0.95 12.88
C VAL A 197 -32.69 1.07 12.02
#